data_AF-A0A3G9D1E8-F1
#
_entry.id   AF-A0A3G9D1E8-F1
#
_cell.length_a   1.000
_cell.length_b   1.000
_cell.length_c   1.000
_cell.angle_alpha   90.00
_cell.angle_beta   90.00
_cell.angle_gamma   90.00
#
_symmetry.space_group_name_H-M   'P 1'
#
loop_
_entity.id
_entity.type
_entity.pdbx_description
1 polymer ?
#
loop_
_entity_poly.entity_id
_entity_poly.type
_entity_poly.pdbx_seq_one_letter_code
_entity_poly.pdbx_strand_id
1 'polypeptide(L)'
;MSRILKFFLFLILFMVFFEAGVIGSYTLVTSQPPDVKKLIDEQLDILSSYLKIGKEVIGPKPENINITNKMEVVQTLQEKAQLDGVELETLNTTTFDDLENERINVNITAIGYRENVTESTGQIVIRPTARFLISATAMATVEGDTIKVDVKTIKVLSIIRIY
;
A
#
# COMPACT_ATOMS: atom_id res chain seq x y z
N MET A 1 51.23 2.20 9.78
CA MET A 1 49.78 2.48 9.77
C MET A 1 49.02 1.19 9.98
N SER A 2 48.18 1.11 11.02
CA SER A 2 47.42 -0.12 11.35
C SER A 2 46.52 -0.54 10.18
N ARG A 3 46.37 -1.85 9.95
CA ARG A 3 45.50 -2.39 8.88
C ARG A 3 44.07 -1.90 9.03
N ILE A 4 43.60 -1.75 10.27
CA ILE A 4 42.28 -1.20 10.60
C ILE A 4 42.17 0.27 10.17
N LEU A 5 43.22 1.05 10.38
CA LEU A 5 43.23 2.48 10.05
C LEU A 5 43.24 2.70 8.53
N LYS A 6 43.94 1.83 7.78
CA LYS A 6 43.89 1.84 6.31
C LYS A 6 42.50 1.49 5.79
N PHE A 7 41.79 0.56 6.44
CA PHE A 7 40.42 0.20 6.09
C PHE A 7 39.44 1.36 6.29
N PHE A 8 39.48 2.04 7.45
CA PHE A 8 38.63 3.21 7.69
C PHE A 8 38.97 4.38 6.76
N LEU A 9 40.25 4.61 6.48
CA LEU A 9 40.66 5.65 5.53
C LEU A 9 40.14 5.36 4.12
N PHE A 10 40.20 4.09 3.69
CA PHE A 10 39.64 3.65 2.42
C PHE A 10 38.12 3.80 2.38
N LEU A 11 37.41 3.47 3.46
CA LEU A 11 35.95 3.62 3.55
C LEU A 11 35.51 5.08 3.42
N ILE A 12 36.18 6.00 4.12
CA ILE A 12 35.88 7.44 4.03
C ILE A 12 36.16 7.96 2.62
N LEU A 13 37.29 7.57 2.03
CA LEU A 13 37.64 7.94 0.66
C LEU A 13 36.59 7.43 -0.33
N PHE A 14 36.14 6.18 -0.16
CA PHE A 14 35.10 5.57 -0.96
C PHE A 14 33.78 6.35 -0.87
N MET A 15 33.33 6.73 0.33
CA MET A 15 32.12 7.56 0.49
C MET A 15 32.22 8.89 -0.25
N VAL A 16 33.35 9.58 -0.16
CA VAL A 16 33.53 10.88 -0.85
C VAL A 16 33.48 10.72 -2.37
N PHE A 17 34.16 9.70 -2.92
CA PHE A 17 34.11 9.44 -4.37
C PHE A 17 32.75 8.91 -4.84
N PHE A 18 32.05 8.16 -3.98
CA PHE A 18 30.72 7.64 -4.28
C PHE A 18 29.71 8.79 -4.44
N GLU A 19 29.67 9.73 -3.49
CA GLU A 19 28.79 10.92 -3.56
C GLU A 19 29.08 11.77 -4.80
N ALA A 20 30.38 12.02 -5.09
CA ALA A 20 30.78 12.76 -6.28
C ALA A 20 30.36 12.05 -7.59
N GLY A 21 30.42 10.71 -7.60
CA GLY A 21 29.97 9.89 -8.73
C GLY A 21 28.47 9.95 -8.95
N VAL A 22 27.66 9.87 -7.88
CA VAL A 22 26.20 9.97 -7.95
C VAL A 22 25.79 11.34 -8.47
N ILE A 23 26.35 12.41 -7.91
CA ILE A 23 26.11 13.78 -8.34
C ILE A 23 26.51 13.98 -9.82
N GLY A 24 27.68 13.48 -10.22
CA GLY A 24 28.15 13.55 -11.61
C GLY A 24 27.26 12.76 -12.60
N SER A 25 26.73 11.61 -12.19
CA SER A 25 25.80 10.84 -13.02
C SER A 25 24.46 11.56 -13.21
N TYR A 26 23.97 12.22 -12.17
CA TYR A 26 22.72 12.97 -12.21
C TYR A 26 22.82 14.17 -13.16
N THR A 27 23.92 14.94 -13.12
CA THR A 27 24.12 16.07 -14.04
C THR A 27 24.26 15.63 -15.48
N LEU A 28 24.96 14.52 -15.73
CA LEU A 28 25.18 14.00 -17.08
C LEU A 28 23.88 13.52 -17.73
N VAL A 29 22.97 12.93 -16.96
CA VAL A 29 21.68 12.43 -17.48
C VAL A 29 20.63 13.54 -17.58
N THR A 30 20.59 14.48 -16.63
CA THR A 30 19.52 15.49 -16.55
C THR A 30 19.87 16.82 -17.21
N SER A 31 21.14 17.06 -17.55
CA SER A 31 21.67 18.34 -18.08
C SER A 31 21.33 19.57 -17.21
N GLN A 32 20.94 19.35 -15.95
CA GLN A 32 20.62 20.38 -14.97
C GLN A 32 21.66 20.37 -13.84
N PRO A 33 21.93 21.51 -13.19
CA PRO A 33 22.79 21.54 -12.01
C PRO A 33 22.22 20.61 -10.93
N PRO A 34 23.08 19.81 -10.26
CA PRO A 34 22.62 18.78 -9.34
C PRO A 34 22.14 19.42 -8.05
N ASP A 35 20.94 19.05 -7.60
CA ASP A 35 20.45 19.41 -6.27
C ASP A 35 21.04 18.43 -5.24
N VAL A 36 22.23 18.79 -4.74
CA VAL A 36 23.01 17.98 -3.80
C VAL A 36 22.23 17.66 -2.54
N LYS A 37 21.37 18.57 -2.06
CA LYS A 37 20.59 18.36 -0.85
C LYS A 37 19.54 17.27 -1.06
N LYS A 38 18.81 17.34 -2.17
CA LYS A 38 17.79 16.34 -2.53
C LYS A 38 18.39 14.95 -2.70
N LEU A 39 19.56 14.83 -3.34
CA LEU A 39 20.24 13.55 -3.55
C LEU A 39 20.75 12.92 -2.25
N ILE A 40 21.15 13.72 -1.26
CA ILE A 40 21.54 13.23 0.07
C ILE A 40 20.31 12.78 0.86
N ASP A 41 19.22 13.55 0.80
CA ASP A 41 17.96 13.20 1.48
C ASP A 41 17.36 11.89 0.93
N GLU A 42 17.37 11.71 -0.40
CA GLU A 42 16.91 10.45 -1.04
C GLU A 42 17.79 9.25 -0.64
N GLN A 43 19.11 9.43 -0.54
CA GLN A 43 20.02 8.38 -0.07
C GLN A 43 19.81 8.05 1.42
N LEU A 44 19.54 9.05 2.26
CA LEU A 44 19.23 8.87 3.68
C LEU A 44 17.90 8.13 3.86
N ASP A 45 16.89 8.44 3.03
CA ASP A 45 15.60 7.76 3.03
C ASP A 45 15.76 6.29 2.60
N ILE A 46 16.54 6.00 1.56
CA ILE A 46 16.87 4.63 1.13
C ILE A 46 17.60 3.89 2.26
N LEU A 47 18.65 4.47 2.84
CA LEU A 47 19.42 3.86 3.92
C LEU A 47 18.55 3.62 5.16
N SER A 48 17.65 4.54 5.50
CA SER A 48 16.70 4.36 6.62
C SER A 48 15.64 3.29 6.35
N SER A 49 15.31 3.02 5.08
CA SER A 49 14.41 1.92 4.71
C SER A 49 15.05 0.55 4.87
N TYR A 50 16.36 0.44 4.60
CA TYR A 50 17.12 -0.82 4.71
C TYR A 50 17.62 -1.07 6.14
N LEU A 51 18.09 -0.02 6.80
CA LEU A 51 18.48 -0.04 8.20
C LEU A 51 17.22 0.26 9.00
N LYS A 52 16.48 -0.78 9.42
CA LYS A 52 15.27 -0.73 10.28
C LYS A 52 15.54 -0.12 11.67
N ILE A 53 16.40 0.90 11.77
CA ILE A 53 16.62 1.75 12.93
C ILE A 53 15.41 2.67 13.02
N GLY A 54 14.36 2.13 13.64
CA GLY A 54 13.33 2.82 14.43
C GLY A 54 13.06 4.30 14.15
N LYS A 55 12.83 4.70 12.91
CA LYS A 55 11.79 5.70 12.67
C LYS A 55 10.50 4.91 12.70
N GLU A 56 9.77 4.97 13.83
CA GLU A 56 8.32 4.86 13.74
C GLU A 56 7.93 5.80 12.59
N VAL A 57 7.22 5.27 11.60
CA VAL A 57 6.63 6.11 10.55
C VAL A 57 5.77 7.11 11.32
N ILE A 58 6.26 8.35 11.48
CA ILE A 58 5.55 9.47 12.11
C ILE A 58 4.51 9.93 11.09
N GLY A 59 3.58 9.04 10.78
CA GLY A 59 2.35 9.31 10.07
C GLY A 59 1.20 8.86 10.96
N PRO A 60 0.00 9.44 10.81
CA PRO A 60 -1.18 8.95 11.50
C PRO A 60 -1.30 7.44 11.24
N LYS A 61 -1.38 6.64 12.30
CA LYS A 61 -1.67 5.21 12.14
C LYS A 61 -3.10 5.12 11.60
N PRO A 62 -3.35 4.32 10.56
CA PRO A 62 -4.70 4.19 10.04
C PRO A 62 -5.57 3.52 11.10
N GLU A 63 -6.67 4.17 11.46
CA GLU A 63 -7.62 3.64 12.44
C GLU A 63 -8.57 2.67 11.75
N ASN A 64 -8.81 1.50 12.36
CA ASN A 64 -9.81 0.56 11.86
C ASN A 64 -11.19 1.07 12.24
N ILE A 65 -12.07 1.21 11.25
CA ILE A 65 -13.42 1.70 11.44
C ILE A 65 -14.42 0.62 11.09
N ASN A 66 -15.50 0.52 11.88
CA ASN A 66 -16.56 -0.41 11.59
C ASN A 66 -17.66 0.29 10.78
N ILE A 67 -17.89 -0.18 9.56
CA ILE A 67 -18.90 0.39 8.67
C ILE A 67 -20.24 -0.33 8.85
N THR A 68 -21.35 0.41 8.71
CA THR A 68 -22.70 -0.15 8.85
C THR A 68 -23.16 -0.87 7.58
N ASN A 69 -22.75 -0.39 6.39
CA ASN A 69 -23.21 -0.90 5.09
C ASN A 69 -22.25 -1.92 4.45
N LYS A 70 -21.77 -2.90 5.21
CA LYS A 70 -20.82 -3.93 4.73
C LYS A 70 -21.30 -4.67 3.49
N MET A 71 -22.57 -5.07 3.45
CA MET A 71 -23.11 -5.86 2.31
C MET A 71 -23.09 -5.06 0.99
N GLU A 72 -23.52 -3.80 1.02
CA GLU A 72 -23.56 -2.94 -0.17
C GLU A 72 -22.15 -2.69 -0.71
N VAL A 73 -21.17 -2.49 0.19
CA VAL A 73 -19.76 -2.32 -0.16
C VAL A 73 -19.20 -3.58 -0.80
N VAL A 74 -19.47 -4.75 -0.21
CA VAL A 74 -19.01 -6.05 -0.73
C VAL A 74 -19.59 -6.33 -2.12
N GLN A 75 -20.89 -6.11 -2.33
CA GLN A 75 -21.52 -6.27 -3.64
C GLN A 75 -20.89 -5.33 -4.68
N THR A 76 -20.69 -4.07 -4.33
CA THR A 76 -20.09 -3.09 -5.25
C THR A 76 -18.63 -3.43 -5.56
N LEU A 77 -17.88 -3.94 -4.59
CA LEU A 77 -16.51 -4.41 -4.79
C LEU A 77 -16.47 -5.65 -5.69
N GLN A 78 -17.39 -6.59 -5.52
CA GLN A 78 -17.51 -7.76 -6.38
C GLN A 78 -17.76 -7.35 -7.84
N GLU A 79 -18.73 -6.47 -8.08
CA GLU A 79 -19.07 -5.97 -9.42
C GLU A 79 -17.90 -5.21 -10.06
N LYS A 80 -17.24 -4.32 -9.31
CA LYS A 80 -16.10 -3.53 -9.82
C LYS A 80 -14.83 -4.35 -10.02
N ALA A 81 -14.60 -5.35 -9.19
CA ALA A 81 -13.42 -6.22 -9.27
C ALA A 81 -13.60 -7.38 -10.26
N GLN A 82 -14.81 -7.60 -10.79
CA GLN A 82 -15.14 -8.69 -11.71
C GLN A 82 -14.77 -10.07 -11.13
N LEU A 83 -15.10 -10.28 -9.85
CA LEU A 83 -14.87 -11.53 -9.14
C LEU A 83 -16.20 -12.26 -8.89
N ASP A 84 -16.15 -13.57 -8.67
CA ASP A 84 -17.35 -14.38 -8.45
C ASP A 84 -17.92 -14.18 -7.05
N GLY A 85 -17.10 -13.77 -6.09
CA GLY A 85 -17.54 -13.36 -4.76
C GLY A 85 -16.47 -12.62 -3.96
N VAL A 86 -16.91 -11.96 -2.89
CA VAL A 86 -16.07 -11.26 -1.92
C VAL A 86 -16.48 -11.68 -0.50
N GLU A 87 -15.49 -12.03 0.33
CA GLU A 87 -15.67 -12.60 1.65
C GLU A 87 -15.91 -11.49 2.69
N LEU A 88 -17.14 -11.39 3.20
CA LEU A 88 -17.58 -10.30 4.08
C LEU A 88 -16.80 -10.23 5.41
N GLU A 89 -16.35 -11.37 5.93
CA GLU A 89 -15.55 -11.45 7.17
C GLU A 89 -14.15 -10.85 7.02
N THR A 90 -13.64 -10.82 5.78
CA THR A 90 -12.30 -10.29 5.47
C THR A 90 -12.30 -8.81 5.12
N LEU A 91 -13.48 -8.20 5.07
CA LEU A 91 -13.64 -6.78 4.80
C LEU A 91 -13.10 -5.98 5.99
N ASN A 92 -11.98 -5.30 5.76
CA ASN A 92 -11.45 -4.33 6.69
C ASN A 92 -11.54 -2.92 6.09
N THR A 93 -11.84 -1.94 6.92
CA THR A 93 -11.92 -0.54 6.50
C THR A 93 -11.08 0.30 7.44
N THR A 94 -10.21 1.13 6.87
CA THR A 94 -9.31 1.99 7.62
C THR A 94 -9.38 3.42 7.14
N THR A 95 -9.11 4.39 8.02
CA THR A 95 -9.05 5.81 7.68
C THR A 95 -7.77 6.42 8.23
N PHE A 96 -7.25 7.42 7.52
CA PHE A 96 -6.22 8.33 8.05
C PHE A 96 -6.81 9.69 8.45
N ASP A 97 -8.07 9.94 8.07
CA ASP A 97 -8.79 11.18 8.35
C ASP A 97 -9.42 11.11 9.74
N ASP A 98 -9.53 12.28 10.39
CA ASP A 98 -10.17 12.44 11.68
C ASP A 98 -11.68 12.18 11.57
N LEU A 99 -12.21 11.37 12.50
CA LEU A 99 -13.61 10.96 12.58
C LEU A 99 -14.55 12.12 12.94
N GLU A 100 -14.03 13.26 13.41
CA GLU A 100 -14.81 14.48 13.63
C GLU A 100 -15.33 15.11 12.32
N ASN A 101 -14.77 14.73 11.16
CA ASN A 101 -15.21 15.23 9.87
C ASN A 101 -16.47 14.49 9.37
N GLU A 102 -17.45 15.24 8.84
CA GLU A 102 -18.66 14.65 8.24
C GLU A 102 -18.35 13.72 7.06
N ARG A 103 -17.24 13.96 6.35
CA ARG A 103 -16.80 13.16 5.20
C ARG A 103 -15.33 12.79 5.36
N ILE A 104 -15.04 11.50 5.30
CA ILE A 104 -13.70 10.93 5.48
C ILE A 104 -13.33 10.03 4.30
N ASN A 105 -12.04 9.96 3.97
CA ASN A 105 -11.51 8.99 3.02
C ASN A 105 -11.22 7.68 3.74
N VAL A 106 -11.74 6.58 3.18
CA VAL A 106 -11.56 5.25 3.73
C VAL A 106 -10.84 4.36 2.73
N ASN A 107 -9.92 3.56 3.24
CA ASN A 107 -9.28 2.48 2.54
C ASN A 107 -9.98 1.19 2.91
N ILE A 108 -10.33 0.41 1.89
CA ILE A 108 -11.09 -0.83 2.05
C ILE A 108 -10.21 -1.96 1.53
N THR A 109 -10.00 -2.97 2.35
CA THR A 109 -9.33 -4.20 1.96
C THR A 109 -10.27 -5.38 2.14
N ALA A 110 -10.31 -6.29 1.17
CA ALA A 110 -11.15 -7.48 1.23
C ALA A 110 -10.53 -8.62 0.43
N ILE A 111 -10.89 -9.86 0.78
CA ILE A 111 -10.53 -11.04 0.00
C ILE A 111 -11.70 -11.42 -0.91
N GLY A 112 -11.44 -11.39 -2.21
CA GLY A 112 -12.32 -11.95 -3.23
C GLY A 112 -11.89 -13.33 -3.69
N TYR A 113 -12.78 -14.04 -4.37
CA TYR A 113 -12.49 -15.34 -4.95
C TYR A 113 -13.10 -15.46 -6.35
N ARG A 114 -12.48 -16.33 -7.15
CA ARG A 114 -13.07 -16.83 -8.39
C ARG A 114 -13.32 -18.32 -8.27
N GLU A 115 -14.50 -18.73 -8.69
CA GLU A 115 -14.93 -20.12 -8.67
C GLU A 115 -14.77 -20.69 -10.08
N ASN A 116 -14.42 -21.97 -10.15
CA ASN A 116 -14.55 -22.71 -11.39
C ASN A 116 -15.63 -23.76 -11.18
N VAL A 117 -16.66 -23.71 -12.02
CA VAL A 117 -17.76 -24.68 -11.98
C VAL A 117 -17.39 -25.82 -12.90
N THR A 118 -16.99 -26.95 -12.33
CA THR A 118 -16.81 -28.18 -13.11
C THR A 118 -18.08 -29.01 -13.00
N GLU A 119 -18.81 -29.12 -14.10
CA GLU A 119 -19.95 -30.03 -14.22
C GLU A 119 -19.45 -31.43 -14.59
N SER A 120 -19.54 -32.36 -13.64
CA SER A 120 -19.32 -33.79 -13.88
C SER A 120 -20.60 -34.51 -13.52
N THR A 121 -21.20 -35.20 -14.50
CA THR A 121 -22.44 -36.00 -14.43
C THR A 121 -22.96 -36.27 -13.01
N GLY A 122 -23.83 -35.38 -12.52
CA GLY A 122 -24.57 -35.53 -11.26
C GLY A 122 -24.04 -34.78 -10.04
N GLN A 123 -22.84 -34.16 -10.10
CA GLN A 123 -22.29 -33.39 -8.98
C GLN A 123 -21.73 -32.04 -9.46
N ILE A 124 -22.29 -30.94 -8.94
CA ILE A 124 -21.71 -29.60 -9.08
C ILE A 124 -20.68 -29.44 -7.98
N VAL A 125 -19.41 -29.32 -8.35
CA VAL A 125 -18.32 -29.07 -7.42
C VAL A 125 -17.86 -27.63 -7.60
N ILE A 126 -18.22 -26.77 -6.64
CA ILE A 126 -17.78 -25.38 -6.60
C ILE A 126 -16.47 -25.33 -5.79
N ARG A 127 -15.37 -24.93 -6.44
CA ARG A 127 -14.07 -24.77 -5.78
C ARG A 127 -13.52 -23.36 -6.05
N PRO A 128 -13.09 -22.62 -5.02
CA PRO A 128 -12.34 -21.39 -5.22
C PRO A 128 -11.02 -21.74 -5.90
N THR A 129 -10.87 -21.33 -7.15
CA THR A 129 -9.71 -21.64 -8.00
C THR A 129 -8.59 -20.62 -7.80
N ALA A 130 -8.96 -19.41 -7.33
CA ALA A 130 -8.01 -18.37 -6.95
C ALA A 130 -8.65 -17.42 -5.92
N ARG A 131 -7.85 -16.99 -4.96
CA ARG A 131 -8.20 -15.89 -4.05
C ARG A 131 -7.50 -14.61 -4.52
N PHE A 132 -8.11 -13.47 -4.26
CA PHE A 132 -7.61 -12.15 -4.66
C PHE A 132 -7.72 -11.20 -3.47
N LEU A 133 -6.64 -10.50 -3.16
CA LEU A 133 -6.67 -9.35 -2.27
C LEU A 133 -7.10 -8.12 -3.07
N ILE A 134 -8.19 -7.51 -2.67
CA ILE A 134 -8.74 -6.29 -3.25
C ILE A 134 -8.37 -5.15 -2.32
N SER A 135 -7.75 -4.11 -2.88
CA SER A 135 -7.52 -2.83 -2.20
C SER A 135 -8.28 -1.74 -2.93
N ALA A 136 -9.13 -1.02 -2.22
CA ALA A 136 -9.97 0.04 -2.75
C ALA A 136 -9.96 1.27 -1.84
N THR A 137 -10.36 2.41 -2.38
CA THR A 137 -10.57 3.66 -1.64
C THR A 137 -11.98 4.18 -1.92
N ALA A 138 -12.60 4.82 -0.94
CA ALA A 138 -13.93 5.40 -1.05
C ALA A 138 -14.09 6.59 -0.10
N MET A 139 -15.13 7.38 -0.31
CA MET A 139 -15.60 8.35 0.68
C MET A 139 -16.60 7.67 1.61
N ALA A 140 -16.50 7.95 2.90
CA ALA A 140 -17.53 7.61 3.87
C ALA A 140 -18.11 8.88 4.51
N THR A 141 -19.36 8.78 4.95
CA THR A 141 -20.06 9.82 5.70
C THR A 141 -20.22 9.36 7.15
N VAL A 142 -19.89 10.25 8.07
CA VAL A 142 -20.01 10.03 9.51
C VAL A 142 -21.33 10.65 9.96
N GLU A 143 -22.30 9.81 10.34
CA GLU A 143 -23.59 10.21 10.89
C GLU A 143 -23.64 9.79 12.36
N GLY A 144 -23.17 10.68 13.25
CA GLY A 144 -23.04 10.40 14.68
C GLY A 144 -22.01 9.31 14.95
N ASP A 145 -22.44 8.17 15.49
CA ASP A 145 -21.60 7.00 15.77
C ASP A 145 -21.61 5.97 14.61
N THR A 146 -22.31 6.28 13.52
CA THR A 146 -22.44 5.38 12.37
C THR A 146 -21.63 5.89 11.19
N ILE A 147 -20.82 5.00 10.61
CA ILE A 147 -20.01 5.31 9.44
C ILE A 147 -20.57 4.53 8.24
N LYS A 148 -20.96 5.27 7.21
CA LYS A 148 -21.53 4.73 5.98
C LYS A 148 -20.65 5.05 4.78
N VAL A 149 -20.22 4.02 4.07
CA VAL A 149 -19.40 4.18 2.85
C VAL A 149 -20.31 4.53 1.67
N ASP A 150 -19.95 5.58 0.91
CA ASP A 150 -20.63 5.89 -0.34
C ASP A 150 -20.14 4.96 -1.46
N VAL A 151 -20.96 3.95 -1.77
CA VAL A 151 -20.66 2.92 -2.78
C VAL A 151 -20.34 3.49 -4.17
N LYS A 152 -20.87 4.67 -4.51
CA LYS A 152 -20.62 5.29 -5.82
C LYS A 152 -19.19 5.81 -5.95
N THR A 153 -18.57 6.14 -4.82
CA THR A 153 -17.22 6.69 -4.75
C THR A 153 -16.14 5.62 -4.69
N ILE A 154 -16.51 4.34 -4.57
CA ILE A 154 -15.56 3.22 -4.51
C ILE A 154 -14.72 3.17 -5.79
N LYS A 155 -13.41 3.26 -5.61
CA LYS A 155 -12.37 3.08 -6.62
C LYS A 155 -11.46 1.93 -6.21
N VAL A 156 -11.43 0.88 -7.03
CA VAL A 156 -10.49 -0.23 -6.83
C VAL A 156 -9.10 0.25 -7.25
N LEU A 157 -8.15 0.19 -6.33
CA LEU A 157 -6.76 0.58 -6.56
C LEU A 157 -5.95 -0.59 -7.12
N SER A 158 -6.14 -1.78 -6.53
CA SER A 158 -5.44 -2.98 -6.98
C SER A 158 -6.23 -4.25 -6.67
N ILE A 159 -5.98 -5.27 -7.49
CA ILE A 159 -6.48 -6.63 -7.32
C ILE A 159 -5.26 -7.54 -7.48
N ILE A 160 -4.85 -8.19 -6.39
CA ILE A 160 -3.64 -9.00 -6.34
C ILE A 160 -4.05 -10.44 -6.08
N ARG A 161 -3.65 -11.38 -6.95
CA ARG A 161 -3.88 -12.80 -6.71
C ARG A 161 -3.06 -13.28 -5.51
N ILE A 162 -3.73 -13.92 -4.56
CA ILE A 162 -3.11 -14.59 -3.41
C ILE A 162 -3.26 -16.11 -3.58
N TYR A 163 -2.16 -16.82 -3.37
CA TYR A 163 -2.01 -18.25 -3.66
C TYR A 163 -2.52 -19.11 -2.50
#